data_AF-A0A8J3WGB9-F1
#
_entry.id   AF-A0A8J3WGB9-F1
#
_cell.length_a   1.000
_cell.length_b   1.000
_cell.length_c   1.000
_cell.angle_alpha   90.00
_cell.angle_beta   90.00
_cell.angle_gamma   90.00
#
_symmetry.space_group_name_H-M   'P 1'
#
loop_
_entity.id
_entity.type
_entity.pdbx_description
1 polymer ?
#
loop_
_entity_poly.entity_id
_entity_poly.type
_entity_poly.pdbx_seq_one_letter_code
_entity_poly.pdbx_strand_id
1 'polypeptide(L)'
;MKLGRLCAGSLLVGLVVLVVVPSGLVARGQFAGAVPGVLFGAVFLFGAVLSSVVVLLLVRRRDRRRIGSLLRVVEAAVASGDRTLRVGSGGRGEIGALGRVVDGLLDMIAAQGAELERAADAREEQLRALYAERRLNEQQAHQRAQEMINDSVAIIMGELRVVADRTEELRSAAETIEERVGVTDAVTGCVTEQARRANDTVEQLEVSLSRVDGIARLISEVAAQTHLLALNATIEAVRAGEAGRGFSVVANEVKELASATTRSTAEITAIVHSLEENALAMARSLTEMTGGVGDLGEATSQVGVMTRRQHSSVDLLKEYLDRAIDRISTMAHLTEQLERRNAPRAAIGGRTWIRSGGREYPAQMLDLSESGAHFSIGRGTPLGQGDVVEVGIPLPGEGPLTLGADVVHRKVHEDSAEVGLRFRDVSASAADRVHRHVVAALTDQD
;
A
#
# COMPACT_ATOMS: atom_id res chain seq x y z
N MET A 1 -2.84 -35.35 -80.49
CA MET A 1 -2.63 -33.97 -81.00
C MET A 1 -1.58 -33.32 -80.11
N LYS A 2 -0.43 -32.80 -80.53
CA LYS A 2 0.26 -32.55 -81.81
C LYS A 2 1.73 -32.92 -81.52
N LEU A 3 2.38 -33.74 -82.35
CA LEU A 3 3.40 -33.28 -83.32
C LEU A 3 4.28 -32.18 -82.71
N GLY A 4 5.55 -32.43 -82.38
CA GLY A 4 6.57 -32.83 -83.33
C GLY A 4 7.49 -31.64 -83.60
N ARG A 5 8.74 -31.92 -83.96
CA ARG A 5 9.84 -31.02 -84.38
C ARG A 5 10.93 -30.79 -83.32
N LEU A 6 12.00 -31.57 -83.50
CA LEU A 6 13.29 -31.13 -84.08
C LEU A 6 14.17 -30.30 -83.14
N CYS A 7 15.20 -30.97 -82.62
CA CYS A 7 16.62 -30.58 -82.65
C CYS A 7 17.36 -31.71 -81.90
N ALA A 8 17.63 -32.87 -82.51
CA ALA A 8 18.63 -33.07 -83.55
C ALA A 8 19.93 -32.31 -83.21
N GLY A 9 20.83 -32.94 -82.45
CA GLY A 9 22.17 -32.38 -82.27
C GLY A 9 22.95 -32.84 -81.05
N SER A 10 23.20 -34.14 -80.87
CA SER A 10 24.41 -34.62 -80.16
C SER A 10 24.57 -36.16 -80.13
N LEU A 11 23.97 -36.88 -81.10
CA LEU A 11 24.08 -38.33 -81.20
C LEU A 11 24.46 -38.72 -82.63
N LEU A 12 25.54 -38.11 -83.13
CA LEU A 12 26.13 -38.47 -84.42
C LEU A 12 27.52 -37.85 -84.55
N VAL A 13 28.44 -38.22 -83.65
CA VAL A 13 29.85 -38.36 -84.05
C VAL A 13 30.02 -39.84 -84.42
N GLY A 14 29.20 -40.28 -85.37
CA GLY A 14 29.57 -41.39 -86.22
C GLY A 14 30.75 -40.90 -87.02
N LEU A 15 31.94 -41.36 -86.65
CA LEU A 15 33.14 -41.21 -87.44
C LEU A 15 32.82 -41.78 -88.83
N VAL A 16 32.38 -40.92 -89.76
CA VAL A 16 32.30 -41.23 -91.18
C VAL A 16 33.74 -41.44 -91.63
N VAL A 17 34.21 -42.67 -91.52
CA VAL A 17 35.38 -43.12 -92.23
C VAL A 17 34.95 -43.19 -93.69
N LEU A 18 35.20 -42.09 -94.41
CA LEU A 18 35.07 -42.04 -95.84
C LEU A 18 36.06 -43.06 -96.43
N VAL A 19 35.57 -44.26 -96.76
CA VAL A 19 36.35 -45.29 -97.45
C VAL A 19 36.59 -44.80 -98.88
N VAL A 20 37.69 -44.10 -99.12
CA VAL A 20 38.17 -43.83 -100.49
C VAL A 20 38.96 -45.05 -100.93
N VAL A 21 38.28 -45.96 -101.64
CA VAL A 21 38.92 -47.05 -102.41
C VAL A 21 39.55 -46.43 -103.66
N PRO A 22 40.87 -46.55 -103.92
CA PRO A 22 41.43 -46.12 -105.19
C PRO A 22 41.21 -47.22 -106.24
N SER A 23 40.20 -47.03 -107.09
CA SER A 23 39.91 -47.89 -108.23
C SER A 23 40.66 -47.41 -109.47
N GLY A 24 41.76 -48.10 -109.81
CA GLY A 24 42.15 -48.40 -111.19
C GLY A 24 43.14 -47.47 -111.90
N LEU A 25 44.35 -47.99 -112.14
CA LEU A 25 44.85 -48.16 -113.51
C LEU A 25 45.86 -49.31 -113.56
N VAL A 26 45.36 -50.48 -113.96
CA VAL A 26 46.13 -51.65 -114.34
C VAL A 26 46.50 -51.49 -115.82
N ALA A 27 47.79 -51.35 -116.14
CA ALA A 27 48.29 -51.61 -117.48
C ALA A 27 49.74 -52.12 -117.44
N ARG A 28 49.84 -53.45 -117.62
CA ARG A 28 50.98 -54.26 -118.11
C ARG A 28 52.28 -54.30 -117.27
N GLY A 29 52.47 -55.47 -116.65
CA GLY A 29 53.70 -56.24 -116.88
C GLY A 29 54.51 -56.64 -115.64
N GLN A 30 54.30 -57.90 -115.23
CA GLN A 30 55.26 -58.81 -114.56
C GLN A 30 55.48 -58.75 -113.03
N PHE A 31 54.86 -59.78 -112.41
CA PHE A 31 55.29 -60.63 -111.29
C PHE A 31 55.35 -60.13 -109.82
N ALA A 32 54.49 -60.80 -109.04
CA ALA A 32 54.69 -61.39 -107.70
C ALA A 32 54.58 -60.51 -106.44
N GLY A 33 53.58 -60.82 -105.58
CA GLY A 33 53.55 -60.45 -104.16
C GLY A 33 52.30 -59.70 -103.66
N ALA A 34 51.10 -60.29 -103.75
CA ALA A 34 49.86 -59.69 -103.25
C ALA A 34 49.65 -59.92 -101.74
N VAL A 35 50.17 -59.00 -100.91
CA VAL A 35 49.88 -58.89 -99.46
C VAL A 35 49.63 -57.43 -98.92
N PRO A 36 49.86 -56.29 -99.62
CA PRO A 36 49.74 -54.97 -98.95
C PRO A 36 48.30 -54.47 -98.67
N GLY A 37 47.28 -54.95 -99.38
CA GLY A 37 45.93 -54.35 -99.34
C GLY A 37 45.11 -54.65 -98.08
N VAL A 38 45.25 -55.85 -97.52
CA VAL A 38 44.48 -56.29 -96.33
C VAL A 38 45.02 -55.63 -95.05
N LEU A 39 46.33 -55.38 -94.99
CA LEU A 39 47.00 -54.69 -93.88
C LEU A 39 46.55 -53.22 -93.76
N PHE A 40 46.39 -52.50 -94.88
CA PHE A 40 45.93 -51.11 -94.85
C PHE A 40 44.49 -50.95 -94.35
N GLY A 41 43.58 -51.84 -94.76
CA GLY A 41 42.20 -51.85 -94.29
C GLY A 41 42.08 -52.14 -92.78
N ALA A 42 42.86 -53.10 -92.28
CA ALA A 42 42.88 -53.46 -90.86
C ALA A 42 43.42 -52.33 -89.97
N VAL A 43 44.47 -51.61 -90.38
CA VAL A 43 45.02 -50.47 -89.64
C VAL A 43 44.02 -49.30 -89.57
N PHE A 44 43.27 -49.05 -90.65
CA PHE A 44 42.28 -47.98 -90.67
C PHE A 44 41.07 -48.28 -89.78
N LEU A 45 40.58 -49.53 -89.81
CA LEU A 45 39.52 -50.02 -88.94
C LEU A 45 39.94 -49.97 -87.46
N PHE A 46 41.19 -50.34 -87.18
CA PHE A 46 41.78 -50.22 -85.85
C PHE A 46 41.90 -48.76 -85.41
N GLY A 47 42.32 -47.85 -86.29
CA GLY A 47 42.37 -46.40 -86.02
C GLY A 47 40.99 -45.79 -85.78
N ALA A 48 39.97 -46.23 -86.51
CA ALA A 48 38.58 -45.79 -86.33
C ALA A 48 37.97 -46.29 -85.01
N VAL A 49 38.21 -47.56 -84.67
CA VAL A 49 37.81 -48.13 -83.37
C VAL A 49 38.56 -47.46 -82.24
N LEU A 50 39.88 -47.23 -82.38
CA LEU A 50 40.69 -46.54 -81.39
C LEU A 50 40.22 -45.09 -81.20
N SER A 51 39.90 -44.37 -82.28
CA SER A 51 39.32 -43.02 -82.23
C SER A 51 37.96 -43.02 -81.52
N SER A 52 37.07 -43.96 -81.85
CA SER A 52 35.75 -44.09 -81.21
C SER A 52 35.87 -44.43 -79.72
N VAL A 53 36.80 -45.32 -79.36
CA VAL A 53 37.12 -45.67 -77.97
C VAL A 53 37.70 -44.46 -77.24
N VAL A 54 38.60 -43.70 -77.87
CA VAL A 54 39.16 -42.46 -77.30
C VAL A 54 38.06 -41.41 -77.09
N VAL A 55 37.16 -41.22 -78.05
CA VAL A 55 36.00 -40.31 -77.91
C VAL A 55 35.06 -40.77 -76.79
N LEU A 56 34.74 -42.07 -76.71
CA LEU A 56 33.92 -42.64 -75.64
C LEU A 56 34.58 -42.47 -74.27
N LEU A 57 35.89 -42.69 -74.18
CA LEU A 57 36.66 -42.49 -72.95
C LEU A 57 36.71 -41.02 -72.56
N LEU A 58 36.85 -40.10 -73.51
CA LEU A 58 36.82 -38.65 -73.26
C LEU A 58 35.43 -38.19 -72.78
N VAL A 59 34.34 -38.68 -73.38
CA VAL A 59 32.96 -38.41 -72.94
C VAL A 59 32.71 -38.99 -71.55
N ARG A 60 33.03 -40.28 -71.31
CA ARG A 60 32.90 -40.90 -69.98
C ARG A 60 33.74 -40.19 -68.91
N ARG A 61 34.96 -39.76 -69.24
CA ARG A 61 35.84 -39.03 -68.32
C ARG A 61 35.30 -37.63 -68.05
N ARG A 62 34.68 -36.98 -69.03
CA ARG A 62 33.98 -35.70 -68.88
C ARG A 62 32.75 -35.83 -67.97
N ASP A 63 31.91 -36.84 -68.19
CA ASP A 63 30.68 -37.04 -67.41
C ASP A 63 30.97 -37.48 -65.97
N ARG A 64 31.92 -38.41 -65.75
CA ARG A 64 32.37 -38.77 -64.39
C ARG A 64 32.91 -37.58 -63.62
N ARG A 65 33.71 -36.71 -64.26
CA ARG A 65 34.22 -35.49 -63.61
C ARG A 65 33.10 -34.52 -63.22
N ARG A 66 32.04 -34.42 -64.02
CA ARG A 66 30.89 -33.52 -63.78
C ARG A 66 29.90 -34.05 -62.75
N ILE A 67 29.60 -35.35 -62.78
CA ILE A 67 28.80 -35.99 -61.73
C ILE A 67 29.56 -35.90 -60.41
N GLY A 68 30.88 -36.11 -60.43
CA GLY A 68 31.73 -35.91 -59.26
C GLY A 68 31.81 -34.46 -58.78
N SER A 69 31.55 -33.45 -59.61
CA SER A 69 31.42 -32.06 -59.13
C SER A 69 30.04 -31.78 -58.53
N LEU A 70 28.97 -32.32 -59.12
CA LEU A 70 27.61 -32.24 -58.56
C LEU A 70 27.54 -32.85 -57.16
N LEU A 71 28.03 -34.09 -57.02
CA LEU A 71 28.04 -34.78 -55.74
C LEU A 71 28.88 -34.04 -54.69
N ARG A 72 30.07 -33.56 -55.07
CA ARG A 72 30.91 -32.78 -54.15
C ARG A 72 30.26 -31.48 -53.69
N VAL A 73 29.53 -30.76 -54.56
CA VAL A 73 28.85 -29.52 -54.18
C VAL A 73 27.65 -29.80 -53.28
N VAL A 74 26.85 -30.83 -53.57
CA VAL A 74 25.73 -31.22 -52.70
C VAL A 74 26.23 -31.72 -51.35
N GLU A 75 27.24 -32.58 -51.35
CA GLU A 75 27.86 -33.10 -50.12
C GLU A 75 28.49 -31.98 -49.29
N ALA A 76 29.21 -31.05 -49.93
CA ALA A 76 29.76 -29.88 -49.25
C ALA A 76 28.66 -28.95 -48.73
N ALA A 77 27.60 -28.68 -49.49
CA ALA A 77 26.50 -27.82 -49.07
C ALA A 77 25.71 -28.42 -47.89
N VAL A 78 25.54 -29.74 -47.86
CA VAL A 78 24.88 -30.46 -46.77
C VAL A 78 25.78 -30.56 -45.53
N ALA A 79 27.08 -30.82 -45.71
CA ALA A 79 28.02 -31.01 -44.59
C ALA A 79 28.47 -29.69 -43.96
N SER A 80 28.72 -28.65 -44.76
CA SER A 80 29.19 -27.34 -44.29
C SER A 80 28.05 -26.35 -44.04
N GLY A 81 26.85 -26.62 -44.54
CA GLY A 81 25.76 -25.66 -44.54
C GLY A 81 25.96 -24.48 -45.49
N ASP A 82 27.05 -24.48 -46.29
CA ASP A 82 27.35 -23.41 -47.24
C ASP A 82 26.43 -23.49 -48.46
N ARG A 83 25.41 -22.64 -48.46
CA ARG A 83 24.41 -22.52 -49.53
C ARG A 83 24.86 -21.59 -50.65
N THR A 84 26.07 -21.04 -50.60
CA THR A 84 26.65 -20.19 -51.66
C THR A 84 27.39 -21.00 -52.72
N LEU A 85 27.64 -22.29 -52.45
CA LEU A 85 28.27 -23.19 -53.40
C LEU A 85 27.42 -23.35 -54.66
N ARG A 86 28.06 -23.32 -55.82
CA ARG A 86 27.38 -23.48 -57.12
C ARG A 86 28.05 -24.58 -57.92
N VAL A 87 27.23 -25.38 -58.59
CA VAL A 87 27.68 -26.43 -59.50
C VAL A 87 28.10 -25.82 -60.84
N GLY A 88 27.41 -24.76 -61.28
CA GLY A 88 27.70 -24.01 -62.51
C GLY A 88 27.06 -24.60 -63.78
N SER A 89 26.81 -23.74 -64.77
CA SER A 89 25.99 -24.02 -65.95
C SER A 89 26.74 -24.57 -67.18
N GLY A 90 28.01 -24.97 -67.04
CA GLY A 90 28.95 -25.26 -68.14
C GLY A 90 28.68 -26.51 -69.01
N GLY A 91 27.43 -26.96 -69.18
CA GLY A 91 27.09 -28.16 -69.93
C GLY A 91 25.78 -28.09 -70.72
N ARG A 92 25.83 -28.45 -71.99
CA ARG A 92 24.65 -28.85 -72.78
C ARG A 92 24.29 -30.30 -72.44
N GLY A 93 23.00 -30.59 -72.27
CA GLY A 93 22.47 -31.91 -71.88
C GLY A 93 21.84 -31.96 -70.47
N GLU A 94 21.36 -33.13 -70.08
CA GLU A 94 20.60 -33.42 -68.85
C GLU A 94 21.39 -33.12 -67.58
N ILE A 95 22.71 -33.36 -67.59
CA ILE A 95 23.60 -33.09 -66.45
C ILE A 95 23.68 -31.58 -66.15
N GLY A 96 23.65 -30.73 -67.18
CA GLY A 96 23.60 -29.28 -67.02
C GLY A 96 22.25 -28.79 -66.52
N ALA A 97 21.16 -29.49 -66.86
CA ALA A 97 19.83 -29.21 -66.30
C ALA A 97 19.76 -29.57 -64.80
N LEU A 98 20.35 -30.70 -64.40
CA LEU A 98 20.44 -31.10 -63.00
C LEU A 98 21.23 -30.09 -62.16
N GLY A 99 22.35 -29.57 -62.69
CA GLY A 99 23.12 -28.50 -62.03
C GLY A 99 22.31 -27.24 -61.77
N ARG A 100 21.47 -26.80 -62.73
CA ARG A 100 20.58 -25.64 -62.54
C ARG A 100 19.50 -25.89 -61.50
N VAL A 101 18.95 -27.10 -61.42
CA VAL A 101 17.96 -27.47 -60.39
C VAL A 101 18.61 -27.46 -59.01
N VAL A 102 19.82 -28.00 -58.87
CA VAL A 102 20.57 -27.96 -57.60
C VAL A 102 20.90 -26.52 -57.20
N ASP A 103 21.40 -25.70 -58.13
CA ASP A 103 21.67 -24.28 -57.86
C ASP A 103 20.39 -23.54 -57.44
N GLY A 104 19.24 -23.79 -58.10
CA GLY A 104 17.96 -23.19 -57.73
C GLY A 104 17.39 -23.67 -56.39
N LEU A 105 17.62 -24.93 -55.99
CA LEU A 105 17.28 -25.41 -54.65
C LEU A 105 18.18 -24.75 -53.59
N LEU A 106 19.49 -24.59 -53.86
CA LEU A 106 20.40 -23.90 -52.96
C LEU A 106 20.02 -22.41 -52.82
N ASP A 107 19.59 -21.75 -53.90
CA ASP A 107 19.06 -20.39 -53.86
C ASP A 107 17.77 -20.29 -53.02
N MET A 108 16.84 -21.23 -53.18
CA MET A 108 15.58 -21.26 -52.40
C MET A 108 15.84 -21.47 -50.91
N ILE A 109 16.73 -22.41 -50.55
CA ILE A 109 17.09 -22.67 -49.15
C ILE A 109 17.86 -21.48 -48.57
N ALA A 110 18.74 -20.83 -49.33
CA ALA A 110 19.42 -19.61 -48.91
C ALA A 110 18.43 -18.47 -48.66
N ALA A 111 17.44 -18.29 -49.55
CA ALA A 111 16.39 -17.29 -49.39
C ALA A 111 15.51 -17.55 -48.16
N GLN A 112 15.08 -18.80 -47.94
CA GLN A 112 14.33 -19.19 -46.74
C GLN A 112 15.14 -19.02 -45.45
N GLY A 113 16.44 -19.35 -45.46
CA GLY A 113 17.33 -19.14 -44.33
C GLY A 113 17.43 -17.66 -43.95
N ALA A 114 17.63 -16.79 -44.94
CA ALA A 114 17.69 -15.35 -44.72
C ALA A 114 16.34 -14.76 -44.26
N GLU A 115 15.22 -15.31 -44.69
CA GLU A 115 13.89 -14.92 -44.19
C GLU A 115 13.66 -15.35 -42.75
N LEU A 116 14.08 -16.56 -42.37
CA LEU A 116 14.02 -17.04 -40.99
C LEU A 116 14.92 -16.24 -40.05
N GLU A 117 16.13 -15.87 -40.48
CA GLU A 117 17.02 -14.99 -39.70
C GLU A 117 16.37 -13.61 -39.47
N ARG A 118 15.86 -12.96 -40.52
CA ARG A 118 15.13 -11.69 -40.37
C ARG A 118 13.90 -11.81 -39.47
N ALA A 119 13.17 -12.91 -39.55
CA ALA A 119 12.01 -13.17 -38.70
C ALA A 119 12.43 -13.43 -37.24
N ALA A 120 13.57 -14.08 -37.01
CA ALA A 120 14.15 -14.28 -35.69
C ALA A 120 14.59 -12.94 -35.06
N ASP A 121 15.32 -12.11 -35.82
CA ASP A 121 15.76 -10.78 -35.39
C ASP A 121 14.55 -9.88 -35.03
N ALA A 122 13.54 -9.84 -35.90
CA ALA A 122 12.33 -9.05 -35.67
C ALA A 122 11.54 -9.53 -34.43
N ARG A 123 11.51 -10.85 -34.18
CA ARG A 123 10.87 -11.41 -32.99
C ARG A 123 11.64 -11.08 -31.71
N GLU A 124 12.96 -11.10 -31.76
CA GLU A 124 13.81 -10.72 -30.64
C GLU A 124 13.60 -9.24 -30.28
N GLU A 125 13.53 -8.36 -31.28
CA GLU A 125 13.21 -6.94 -31.09
C GLU A 125 11.81 -6.73 -30.49
N GLN A 126 10.79 -7.45 -30.97
CA GLN A 126 9.44 -7.41 -30.40
C GLN A 126 9.40 -7.87 -28.94
N LEU A 127 10.13 -8.94 -28.60
CA LEU A 127 10.23 -9.42 -27.22
C LEU A 127 10.90 -8.38 -26.32
N ARG A 128 12.02 -7.78 -26.76
CA ARG A 128 12.69 -6.70 -26.02
C ARG A 128 11.73 -5.54 -25.75
N ALA A 129 10.98 -5.09 -26.76
CA ALA A 129 10.00 -4.01 -26.60
C ALA A 129 8.89 -4.38 -25.59
N LEU A 130 8.35 -5.59 -25.65
CA LEU A 130 7.34 -6.08 -24.71
C LEU A 130 7.87 -6.17 -23.27
N TYR A 131 9.11 -6.65 -23.09
CA TYR A 131 9.74 -6.72 -21.76
C TYR A 131 10.01 -5.32 -21.19
N ALA A 132 10.46 -4.37 -22.02
CA ALA A 132 10.67 -2.99 -21.61
C ALA A 132 9.35 -2.31 -21.17
N GLU A 133 8.27 -2.50 -21.94
CA GLU A 133 6.94 -1.96 -21.60
C GLU A 133 6.42 -2.58 -20.28
N ARG A 134 6.55 -3.89 -20.12
CA ARG A 134 6.13 -4.59 -18.89
C ARG A 134 6.89 -4.07 -17.67
N ARG A 135 8.21 -3.88 -17.77
CA ARG A 135 9.02 -3.31 -16.68
C ARG A 135 8.56 -1.91 -16.30
N LEU A 136 8.27 -1.06 -17.28
CA LEU A 136 7.79 0.29 -17.02
C LEU A 136 6.41 0.28 -16.34
N ASN A 137 5.50 -0.58 -16.78
CA ASN A 137 4.20 -0.75 -16.15
C ASN A 137 4.32 -1.28 -14.71
N GLU A 138 5.20 -2.26 -14.46
CA GLU A 138 5.47 -2.77 -13.11
C GLU A 138 6.05 -1.67 -12.20
N GLN A 139 7.01 -0.88 -12.69
CA GLN A 139 7.58 0.26 -11.95
C GLN A 139 6.53 1.33 -11.64
N GLN A 140 5.71 1.72 -12.62
CA GLN A 140 4.63 2.69 -12.41
C GLN A 140 3.57 2.18 -11.43
N ALA A 141 3.23 0.89 -11.50
CA ALA A 141 2.31 0.28 -10.55
C ALA A 141 2.88 0.32 -9.12
N HIS A 142 4.18 0.04 -8.95
CA HIS A 142 4.86 0.15 -7.66
C HIS A 142 4.88 1.59 -7.12
N GLN A 143 5.22 2.58 -7.95
CA GLN A 143 5.23 4.00 -7.55
C GLN A 143 3.84 4.48 -7.13
N ARG A 144 2.80 4.18 -7.92
CA ARG A 144 1.41 4.56 -7.59
C ARG A 144 0.94 3.90 -6.29
N ALA A 145 1.26 2.62 -6.09
CA ALA A 145 0.94 1.94 -4.84
C ALA A 145 1.59 2.63 -3.63
N GLN A 146 2.82 3.12 -3.80
CA GLN A 146 3.56 3.80 -2.75
C GLN A 146 2.99 5.18 -2.41
N GLU A 147 2.70 5.98 -3.43
CA GLU A 147 2.02 7.28 -3.25
C GLU A 147 0.70 7.09 -2.50
N MET A 148 -0.11 6.10 -2.92
CA MET A 148 -1.36 5.77 -2.22
C MET A 148 -1.15 5.34 -0.76
N ILE A 149 -0.11 4.55 -0.46
CA ILE A 149 0.20 4.15 0.92
C ILE A 149 0.64 5.36 1.75
N ASN A 150 1.53 6.20 1.24
CA ASN A 150 2.03 7.38 1.95
C ASN A 150 0.91 8.38 2.23
N ASP A 151 0.05 8.64 1.24
CA ASP A 151 -1.13 9.48 1.40
C ASP A 151 -2.10 8.89 2.43
N SER A 152 -2.34 7.57 2.38
CA SER A 152 -3.20 6.88 3.35
C SER A 152 -2.64 6.99 4.77
N VAL A 153 -1.33 6.80 4.95
CA VAL A 153 -0.66 6.97 6.25
C VAL A 153 -0.83 8.40 6.76
N ALA A 154 -0.61 9.40 5.91
CA ALA A 154 -0.75 10.81 6.29
C ALA A 154 -2.19 11.15 6.71
N ILE A 155 -3.18 10.67 5.96
CA ILE A 155 -4.61 10.85 6.27
C ILE A 155 -4.95 10.21 7.61
N ILE A 156 -4.63 8.93 7.80
CA ILE A 156 -4.94 8.20 9.04
C ILE A 156 -4.25 8.87 10.23
N MET A 157 -2.99 9.30 10.10
CA MET A 157 -2.29 10.03 11.16
C MET A 157 -2.96 11.36 11.50
N GLY A 158 -3.48 12.08 10.50
CA GLY A 158 -4.28 13.29 10.71
C GLY A 158 -5.56 13.00 11.48
N GLU A 159 -6.30 11.96 11.09
CA GLU A 159 -7.54 11.53 11.76
C GLU A 159 -7.28 11.09 13.21
N LEU A 160 -6.22 10.32 13.46
CA LEU A 160 -5.87 9.87 14.81
C LEU A 160 -5.47 11.04 15.73
N ARG A 161 -4.80 12.07 15.21
CA ARG A 161 -4.53 13.30 15.98
C ARG A 161 -5.81 14.02 16.39
N VAL A 162 -6.78 14.15 15.47
CA VAL A 162 -8.09 14.72 15.80
C VAL A 162 -8.79 13.89 16.87
N VAL A 163 -8.73 12.55 16.78
CA VAL A 163 -9.29 11.67 17.82
C VAL A 163 -8.56 11.85 19.16
N ALA A 164 -7.25 12.10 19.17
CA ALA A 164 -6.47 12.38 20.38
C ALA A 164 -6.97 13.65 21.07
N ASP A 165 -7.10 14.73 20.31
CA ASP A 165 -7.57 16.02 20.81
C ASP A 165 -8.98 15.89 21.39
N ARG A 166 -9.88 15.17 20.71
CA ARG A 166 -11.24 14.90 21.22
C ARG A 166 -11.24 14.05 22.48
N THR A 167 -10.32 13.10 22.61
CA THR A 167 -10.17 12.25 23.80
C THR A 167 -9.71 13.09 24.99
N GLU A 168 -8.83 14.05 24.77
CA GLU A 168 -8.38 15.01 25.79
C GLU A 168 -9.50 15.98 26.21
N GLU A 169 -10.29 16.48 25.25
CA GLU A 169 -11.50 17.27 25.55
C GLU A 169 -12.50 16.46 26.42
N LEU A 170 -12.72 15.18 26.10
CA LEU A 170 -13.58 14.29 26.89
C LEU A 170 -13.05 14.06 28.31
N ARG A 171 -11.73 13.98 28.49
CA ARG A 171 -11.07 13.87 29.80
C ARG A 171 -11.34 15.10 30.65
N SER A 172 -11.10 16.29 30.08
CA SER A 172 -11.35 17.56 30.77
C SER A 172 -12.84 17.78 31.09
N ALA A 173 -13.74 17.38 30.18
CA ALA A 173 -15.18 17.42 30.44
C ALA A 173 -15.58 16.51 31.60
N ALA A 174 -15.00 15.31 31.70
CA ALA A 174 -15.26 14.39 32.80
C ALA A 174 -14.77 14.94 34.16
N GLU A 175 -13.57 15.54 34.20
CA GLU A 175 -13.04 16.22 35.41
C GLU A 175 -13.97 17.36 35.86
N THR A 176 -14.47 18.16 34.92
CA THR A 176 -15.41 19.25 35.20
C THR A 176 -16.75 18.73 35.75
N ILE A 177 -17.24 17.59 35.22
CA ILE A 177 -18.46 16.97 35.73
C ILE A 177 -18.25 16.46 37.15
N GLU A 178 -17.11 15.83 37.45
CA GLU A 178 -16.78 15.35 38.79
C GLU A 178 -16.70 16.48 39.82
N GLU A 179 -16.08 17.61 39.46
CA GLU A 179 -16.09 18.82 40.29
C GLU A 179 -17.52 19.32 40.56
N ARG A 180 -18.36 19.41 39.51
CA ARG A 180 -19.75 19.86 39.64
C ARG A 180 -20.62 18.91 40.47
N VAL A 181 -20.37 17.61 40.39
CA VAL A 181 -21.00 16.60 41.24
C VAL A 181 -20.66 16.88 42.71
N GLY A 182 -19.38 17.13 43.03
CA GLY A 182 -18.95 17.48 44.39
C GLY A 182 -19.58 18.77 44.91
N VAL A 183 -19.67 19.81 44.06
CA VAL A 183 -20.36 21.06 44.43
C VAL A 183 -21.85 20.82 44.68
N THR A 184 -22.51 20.01 43.84
CA THR A 184 -23.94 19.70 43.97
C THR A 184 -24.21 18.93 45.27
N ASP A 185 -23.33 17.99 45.64
CA ASP A 185 -23.43 17.25 46.90
C ASP A 185 -23.32 18.18 48.12
N ALA A 186 -22.38 19.13 48.10
CA ALA A 186 -22.24 20.14 49.15
C ALA A 186 -23.46 21.05 49.28
N VAL A 187 -24.03 21.49 48.15
CA VAL A 187 -25.26 22.31 48.12
C VAL A 187 -26.45 21.51 48.66
N THR A 188 -26.60 20.27 48.22
CA THR A 188 -27.65 19.34 48.69
C THR A 188 -27.57 19.16 50.20
N GLY A 189 -26.38 18.94 50.76
CA GLY A 189 -26.16 18.87 52.20
C GLY A 189 -26.53 20.15 52.94
N CYS A 190 -26.23 21.32 52.37
CA CYS A 190 -26.60 22.61 52.94
C CYS A 190 -28.13 22.80 53.00
N VAL A 191 -28.83 22.47 51.90
CA VAL A 191 -30.30 22.56 51.82
C VAL A 191 -30.96 21.64 52.84
N THR A 192 -30.45 20.41 53.00
CA THR A 192 -30.99 19.45 53.99
C THR A 192 -30.87 19.98 55.42
N GLU A 193 -29.73 20.55 55.79
CA GLU A 193 -29.56 21.17 57.12
C GLU A 193 -30.45 22.40 57.31
N GLN A 194 -30.63 23.20 56.25
CA GLN A 194 -31.50 24.37 56.29
C GLN A 194 -32.98 23.99 56.45
N ALA A 195 -33.42 22.94 55.75
CA ALA A 195 -34.76 22.37 55.91
C ALA A 195 -34.98 21.79 57.32
N ARG A 196 -33.96 21.10 57.88
CA ARG A 196 -34.00 20.60 59.27
C ARG A 196 -34.22 21.73 60.28
N ARG A 197 -33.46 22.82 60.17
CA ARG A 197 -33.62 24.00 61.06
C ARG A 197 -34.97 24.69 60.90
N ALA A 198 -35.49 24.75 59.67
CA ALA A 198 -36.83 25.27 59.42
C ALA A 198 -37.89 24.39 60.09
N ASN A 199 -37.75 23.07 60.04
CA ASN A 199 -38.64 22.13 60.71
C ASN A 199 -38.60 22.31 62.25
N ASP A 200 -37.41 22.41 62.84
CA ASP A 200 -37.24 22.70 64.27
C ASP A 200 -37.96 24.02 64.68
N THR A 201 -37.94 25.02 63.80
CA THR A 201 -38.62 26.31 64.03
C THR A 201 -40.14 26.19 63.93
N VAL A 202 -40.64 25.38 63.00
CA VAL A 202 -42.08 25.10 62.86
C VAL A 202 -42.60 24.36 64.09
N GLU A 203 -41.87 23.36 64.60
CA GLU A 203 -42.24 22.66 65.85
C GLU A 203 -42.31 23.62 67.05
N GLN A 204 -41.35 24.54 67.18
CA GLN A 204 -41.39 25.56 68.24
C GLN A 204 -42.56 26.53 68.09
N LEU A 205 -42.94 26.87 66.85
CA LEU A 205 -44.09 27.71 66.55
C LEU A 205 -45.39 27.00 66.97
N GLU A 206 -45.55 25.72 66.64
CA GLU A 206 -46.72 24.92 67.05
C GLU A 206 -46.89 24.88 68.58
N VAL A 207 -45.80 24.66 69.32
CA VAL A 207 -45.82 24.69 70.80
C VAL A 207 -46.24 26.07 71.32
N SER A 208 -45.75 27.14 70.70
CA SER A 208 -46.07 28.51 71.09
C SER A 208 -47.53 28.86 70.80
N LEU A 209 -48.06 28.47 69.65
CA LEU A 209 -49.46 28.66 69.26
C LEU A 209 -50.41 27.91 70.20
N SER A 210 -50.10 26.65 70.54
CA SER A 210 -50.89 25.87 71.51
C SER A 210 -50.96 26.55 72.88
N ARG A 211 -49.85 27.15 73.34
CA ARG A 211 -49.83 27.92 74.59
C ARG A 211 -50.69 29.19 74.51
N VAL A 212 -50.66 29.90 73.37
CA VAL A 212 -51.50 31.09 73.15
C VAL A 212 -52.98 30.71 73.12
N ASP A 213 -53.35 29.61 72.45
CA ASP A 213 -54.73 29.10 72.46
C ASP A 213 -55.21 28.79 73.89
N GLY A 214 -54.38 28.12 74.69
CA GLY A 214 -54.68 27.86 76.10
C GLY A 214 -54.92 29.13 76.93
N ILE A 215 -54.10 30.16 76.72
CA ILE A 215 -54.28 31.46 77.38
C ILE A 215 -55.56 32.17 76.90
N ALA A 216 -55.84 32.16 75.60
CA ALA A 216 -57.04 32.78 75.03
C ALA A 216 -58.32 32.14 75.57
N ARG A 217 -58.36 30.80 75.70
CA ARG A 217 -59.47 30.06 76.34
C ARG A 217 -59.66 30.47 77.79
N LEU A 218 -58.59 30.55 78.57
CA LEU A 218 -58.66 30.97 79.98
C LEU A 218 -59.16 32.41 80.12
N ILE A 219 -58.74 33.34 79.25
CA ILE A 219 -59.27 34.71 79.24
C ILE A 219 -60.76 34.71 78.88
N SER A 220 -61.17 33.90 77.90
CA SER A 220 -62.59 33.77 77.52
C SER A 220 -63.44 33.23 78.67
N GLU A 221 -62.94 32.25 79.43
CA GLU A 221 -63.59 31.72 80.64
C GLU A 221 -63.72 32.79 81.73
N VAL A 222 -62.65 33.54 82.00
CA VAL A 222 -62.67 34.66 82.97
C VAL A 222 -63.65 35.75 82.53
N ALA A 223 -63.70 36.09 81.24
CA ALA A 223 -64.63 37.06 80.68
C ALA A 223 -66.08 36.58 80.82
N ALA A 224 -66.37 35.31 80.53
CA ALA A 224 -67.69 34.73 80.72
C ALA A 224 -68.13 34.74 82.19
N GLN A 225 -67.23 34.40 83.11
CA GLN A 225 -67.51 34.48 84.55
C GLN A 225 -67.75 35.93 85.01
N THR A 226 -66.95 36.88 84.52
CA THR A 226 -67.10 38.31 84.79
C THR A 226 -68.43 38.84 84.26
N HIS A 227 -68.84 38.39 83.07
CA HIS A 227 -70.14 38.73 82.49
C HIS A 227 -71.30 38.27 83.39
N LEU A 228 -71.24 37.04 83.91
CA LEU A 228 -72.24 36.51 84.85
C LEU A 228 -72.25 37.27 86.18
N LEU A 229 -71.08 37.61 86.73
CA LEU A 229 -70.95 38.43 87.94
C LEU A 229 -71.58 39.83 87.74
N ALA A 230 -71.27 40.48 86.62
CA ALA A 230 -71.81 41.79 86.28
C ALA A 230 -73.33 41.75 86.04
N LEU A 231 -73.84 40.67 85.43
CA LEU A 231 -75.28 40.45 85.27
C LEU A 231 -75.98 40.33 86.64
N ASN A 232 -75.43 39.53 87.55
CA ASN A 232 -75.97 39.39 88.91
C ASN A 232 -75.96 40.73 89.66
N ALA A 233 -74.87 41.50 89.53
CA ALA A 233 -74.79 42.85 90.12
C ALA A 233 -75.80 43.83 89.52
N THR A 234 -76.06 43.75 88.22
CA THR A 234 -77.07 44.56 87.54
C THR A 234 -78.47 44.25 88.07
N ILE A 235 -78.80 42.96 88.26
CA ILE A 235 -80.09 42.51 88.82
C ILE A 235 -80.27 43.09 90.23
N GLU A 236 -79.26 42.98 91.09
CA GLU A 236 -79.37 43.44 92.48
C GLU A 236 -79.38 44.98 92.57
N ALA A 237 -78.69 45.68 91.67
CA ALA A 237 -78.76 47.14 91.55
C ALA A 237 -80.16 47.63 91.15
N VAL A 238 -80.84 46.93 90.22
CA VAL A 238 -82.24 47.20 89.88
C VAL A 238 -83.16 46.95 91.08
N ARG A 239 -82.88 45.90 91.86
CA ARG A 239 -83.65 45.54 93.06
C ARG A 239 -83.55 46.57 94.18
N ALA A 240 -82.40 47.25 94.30
CA ALA A 240 -82.18 48.34 95.26
C ALA A 240 -82.85 49.67 94.87
N GLY A 241 -83.47 49.77 93.68
CA GLY A 241 -84.21 50.96 93.24
C GLY A 241 -83.32 52.19 93.07
N GLU A 242 -83.77 53.36 93.56
CA GLU A 242 -83.04 54.64 93.46
C GLU A 242 -81.62 54.59 94.07
N ALA A 243 -81.42 53.82 95.15
CA ALA A 243 -80.11 53.69 95.80
C ALA A 243 -79.09 52.89 94.97
N GLY A 244 -79.56 52.05 94.03
CA GLY A 244 -78.72 51.19 93.18
C GLY A 244 -78.32 51.81 91.85
N ARG A 245 -78.79 53.01 91.50
CA ARG A 245 -78.62 53.63 90.17
C ARG A 245 -77.15 53.73 89.73
N GLY A 246 -76.26 54.20 90.61
CA GLY A 246 -74.82 54.29 90.33
C GLY A 246 -74.15 52.92 90.15
N PHE A 247 -74.53 51.94 90.97
CA PHE A 247 -74.05 50.55 90.84
C PHE A 247 -74.52 49.90 89.54
N SER A 248 -75.75 50.17 89.09
CA SER A 248 -76.28 49.64 87.84
C SER A 248 -75.48 50.12 86.62
N VAL A 249 -75.03 51.38 86.61
CA VAL A 249 -74.18 51.91 85.52
C VAL A 249 -72.84 51.18 85.48
N VAL A 250 -72.17 51.02 86.62
CA VAL A 250 -70.89 50.31 86.69
C VAL A 250 -71.04 48.83 86.30
N ALA A 251 -72.11 48.16 86.76
CA ALA A 251 -72.36 46.77 86.43
C ALA A 251 -72.61 46.55 84.92
N ASN A 252 -73.35 47.46 84.27
CA ASN A 252 -73.52 47.41 82.81
C ASN A 252 -72.20 47.65 82.06
N GLU A 253 -71.38 48.60 82.50
CA GLU A 253 -70.06 48.86 81.89
C GLU A 253 -69.16 47.61 81.97
N VAL A 254 -69.10 46.96 83.15
CA VAL A 254 -68.35 45.71 83.34
C VAL A 254 -68.90 44.59 82.44
N LYS A 255 -70.23 44.51 82.28
CA LYS A 255 -70.87 43.52 81.40
C LYS A 255 -70.51 43.74 79.93
N GLU A 256 -70.47 44.99 79.47
CA GLU A 256 -70.03 45.32 78.11
C GLU A 256 -68.55 45.01 77.91
N LEU A 257 -67.67 45.39 78.85
CA LEU A 257 -66.24 45.05 78.82
C LEU A 257 -66.02 43.53 78.77
N ALA A 258 -66.76 42.76 79.56
CA ALA A 258 -66.68 41.31 79.55
C ALA A 258 -67.10 40.74 78.18
N SER A 259 -68.17 41.27 77.58
CA SER A 259 -68.63 40.84 76.25
C SER A 259 -67.64 41.20 75.14
N ALA A 260 -67.02 42.38 75.22
CA ALA A 260 -65.97 42.81 74.30
C ALA A 260 -64.71 41.93 74.43
N THR A 261 -64.35 41.55 75.67
CA THR A 261 -63.25 40.63 75.95
C THR A 261 -63.52 39.26 75.31
N THR A 262 -64.70 38.66 75.50
CA THR A 262 -65.06 37.37 74.89
C THR A 262 -64.97 37.40 73.36
N ARG A 263 -65.42 38.50 72.73
CA ARG A 263 -65.31 38.67 71.28
C ARG A 263 -63.86 38.75 70.82
N SER A 264 -63.06 39.54 71.53
CA SER A 264 -61.63 39.70 71.23
C SER A 264 -60.87 38.38 71.38
N THR A 265 -61.18 37.57 72.41
CA THR A 265 -60.57 36.24 72.56
C THR A 265 -60.99 35.26 71.47
N ALA A 266 -62.24 35.34 70.98
CA ALA A 266 -62.68 34.52 69.85
C ALA A 266 -61.94 34.87 68.56
N GLU A 267 -61.70 36.17 68.31
CA GLU A 267 -60.86 36.62 67.18
C GLU A 267 -59.42 36.14 67.31
N ILE A 268 -58.83 36.19 68.53
CA ILE A 268 -57.49 35.64 68.80
C ILE A 268 -57.44 34.14 68.48
N THR A 269 -58.39 33.34 68.97
CA THR A 269 -58.44 31.90 68.68
C THR A 269 -58.55 31.61 67.18
N ALA A 270 -59.36 32.39 66.45
CA ALA A 270 -59.44 32.24 64.99
C ALA A 270 -58.11 32.53 64.29
N ILE A 271 -57.38 33.56 64.72
CA ILE A 271 -56.04 33.88 64.20
C ILE A 271 -55.05 32.75 64.53
N VAL A 272 -55.07 32.22 65.75
CA VAL A 272 -54.19 31.13 66.17
C VAL A 272 -54.42 29.89 65.32
N HIS A 273 -55.67 29.48 65.09
CA HIS A 273 -55.97 28.35 64.20
C HIS A 273 -55.48 28.57 62.77
N SER A 274 -55.62 29.78 62.23
CA SER A 274 -55.06 30.10 60.90
C SER A 274 -53.54 29.99 60.88
N LEU A 275 -52.85 30.38 61.95
CA LEU A 275 -51.39 30.23 62.07
C LEU A 275 -50.98 28.76 62.21
N GLU A 276 -51.76 27.93 62.91
CA GLU A 276 -51.53 26.48 63.02
C GLU A 276 -51.66 25.80 61.64
N GLU A 277 -52.69 26.13 60.87
CA GLU A 277 -52.86 25.61 59.50
C GLU A 277 -51.69 25.97 58.59
N ASN A 278 -51.19 27.22 58.70
CA ASN A 278 -50.01 27.68 57.96
C ASN A 278 -48.73 26.96 58.40
N ALA A 279 -48.56 26.69 59.69
CA ALA A 279 -47.43 25.93 60.23
C ALA A 279 -47.42 24.49 59.68
N LEU A 280 -48.58 23.82 59.68
CA LEU A 280 -48.74 22.47 59.10
C LEU A 280 -48.47 22.44 57.60
N ALA A 281 -48.91 23.46 56.86
CA ALA A 281 -48.61 23.60 55.44
C ALA A 281 -47.10 23.79 55.18
N MET A 282 -46.42 24.55 56.04
CA MET A 282 -44.96 24.72 55.99
C MET A 282 -44.23 23.39 56.26
N ALA A 283 -44.63 22.65 57.29
CA ALA A 283 -44.03 21.34 57.62
C ALA A 283 -44.15 20.34 56.45
N ARG A 284 -45.32 20.29 55.79
CA ARG A 284 -45.51 19.46 54.59
C ARG A 284 -44.57 19.87 53.46
N SER A 285 -44.46 21.16 53.18
CA SER A 285 -43.59 21.69 52.13
C SER A 285 -42.11 21.37 52.41
N LEU A 286 -41.68 21.43 53.67
CA LEU A 286 -40.32 21.05 54.08
C LEU A 286 -40.06 19.55 53.88
N THR A 287 -41.05 18.70 54.16
CA THR A 287 -40.95 17.25 53.96
C THR A 287 -40.84 16.89 52.47
N GLU A 288 -41.63 17.56 51.62
CA GLU A 288 -41.52 17.38 50.16
C GLU A 288 -40.17 17.87 49.65
N MET A 289 -39.66 18.98 50.18
CA MET A 289 -38.35 19.52 49.83
C MET A 289 -37.21 18.56 50.21
N THR A 290 -37.22 17.98 51.42
CA THR A 290 -36.18 17.02 51.83
C THR A 290 -36.25 15.73 51.00
N GLY A 291 -37.45 15.28 50.63
CA GLY A 291 -37.63 14.18 49.69
C GLY A 291 -36.99 14.47 48.33
N GLY A 292 -37.32 15.60 47.71
CA GLY A 292 -36.76 15.99 46.41
C GLY A 292 -35.24 16.21 46.42
N VAL A 293 -34.69 16.69 47.54
CA VAL A 293 -33.24 16.80 47.76
C VAL A 293 -32.58 15.42 47.89
N GLY A 294 -33.28 14.46 48.52
CA GLY A 294 -32.84 13.06 48.56
C GLY A 294 -32.75 12.43 47.17
N ASP A 295 -33.80 12.60 46.35
CA ASP A 295 -33.83 12.12 44.95
C ASP A 295 -32.70 12.76 44.13
N LEU A 296 -32.44 14.06 44.34
CA LEU A 296 -31.32 14.77 43.70
C LEU A 296 -29.96 14.20 44.11
N GLY A 297 -29.79 13.83 45.39
CA GLY A 297 -28.59 13.17 45.90
C GLY A 297 -28.35 11.81 45.23
N GLU A 298 -29.39 11.00 45.05
CA GLU A 298 -29.29 9.73 44.34
C GLU A 298 -28.87 9.92 42.87
N ALA A 299 -29.53 10.84 42.15
CA ALA A 299 -29.19 11.15 40.77
C ALA A 299 -27.74 11.63 40.62
N THR A 300 -27.28 12.48 41.54
CA THR A 300 -25.91 13.01 41.58
C THR A 300 -24.89 11.90 41.82
N SER A 301 -25.19 10.96 42.72
CA SER A 301 -24.35 9.77 42.97
C SER A 301 -24.23 8.88 41.72
N GLN A 302 -25.33 8.66 40.99
CA GLN A 302 -25.32 7.90 39.74
C GLN A 302 -24.46 8.59 38.67
N VAL A 303 -24.56 9.92 38.52
CA VAL A 303 -23.70 10.71 37.62
C VAL A 303 -22.24 10.56 38.01
N GLY A 304 -21.91 10.58 39.31
CA GLY A 304 -20.55 10.36 39.79
C GLY A 304 -19.98 8.99 39.41
N VAL A 305 -20.77 7.91 39.55
CA VAL A 305 -20.38 6.56 39.12
C VAL A 305 -20.16 6.51 37.60
N MET A 306 -21.06 7.11 36.83
CA MET A 306 -20.97 7.14 35.37
C MET A 306 -19.74 7.91 34.90
N THR A 307 -19.42 9.04 35.54
CA THR A 307 -18.25 9.87 35.24
C THR A 307 -16.95 9.14 35.51
N ARG A 308 -16.82 8.42 36.64
CA ARG A 308 -15.64 7.57 36.92
C ARG A 308 -15.46 6.47 35.87
N ARG A 309 -16.56 5.84 35.43
CA ARG A 309 -16.52 4.83 34.36
C ARG A 309 -16.11 5.44 33.02
N GLN A 310 -16.56 6.65 32.72
CA GLN A 310 -16.17 7.40 31.54
C GLN A 310 -14.67 7.72 31.57
N HIS A 311 -14.11 8.15 32.71
CA HIS A 311 -12.68 8.41 32.84
C HIS A 311 -11.83 7.19 32.47
N SER A 312 -12.14 6.03 33.06
CA SER A 312 -11.46 4.77 32.72
C SER A 312 -11.59 4.39 31.23
N SER A 313 -12.73 4.69 30.60
CA SER A 313 -12.93 4.41 29.17
C SER A 313 -12.10 5.34 28.29
N VAL A 314 -11.97 6.61 28.68
CA VAL A 314 -11.13 7.61 28.01
C VAL A 314 -9.65 7.25 28.13
N ASP A 315 -9.19 6.80 29.30
CA ASP A 315 -7.81 6.33 29.50
C ASP A 315 -7.49 5.13 28.58
N LEU A 316 -8.42 4.17 28.45
CA LEU A 316 -8.27 3.04 27.53
C LEU A 316 -8.24 3.51 26.07
N LEU A 317 -9.10 4.45 25.67
CA LEU A 317 -9.09 5.02 24.32
C LEU A 317 -7.75 5.66 23.99
N LYS A 318 -7.18 6.42 24.92
CA LYS A 318 -5.85 7.01 24.77
C LYS A 318 -4.79 5.93 24.56
N GLU A 319 -4.80 4.87 25.35
CA GLU A 319 -3.86 3.76 25.18
C GLU A 319 -4.00 3.06 23.82
N TYR A 320 -5.23 2.82 23.36
CA TYR A 320 -5.49 2.27 22.03
C TYR A 320 -5.01 3.21 20.91
N LEU A 321 -5.18 4.51 21.10
CA LEU A 321 -4.77 5.52 20.14
C LEU A 321 -3.26 5.61 20.01
N ASP A 322 -2.54 5.64 21.14
CA ASP A 322 -1.08 5.63 21.18
C ASP A 322 -0.54 4.36 20.48
N ARG A 323 -1.14 3.20 20.77
CA ARG A 323 -0.81 1.93 20.09
C ARG A 323 -1.11 1.97 18.59
N ALA A 324 -2.18 2.63 18.16
CA ALA A 324 -2.52 2.77 16.74
C ALA A 324 -1.51 3.66 16.01
N ILE A 325 -1.16 4.81 16.59
CA ILE A 325 -0.16 5.74 16.08
C ILE A 325 1.20 5.06 15.93
N ASP A 326 1.63 4.31 16.95
CA ASP A 326 2.89 3.55 16.90
C ASP A 326 2.88 2.47 15.81
N ARG A 327 1.77 1.73 15.69
CA ARG A 327 1.64 0.68 14.68
C ARG A 327 1.63 1.23 13.25
N ILE A 328 1.00 2.37 13.02
CA ILE A 328 1.01 3.04 11.71
C ILE A 328 2.39 3.58 11.39
N SER A 329 3.08 4.17 12.36
CA SER A 329 4.47 4.63 12.20
C SER A 329 5.40 3.47 11.82
N THR A 330 5.25 2.34 12.52
CA THR A 330 6.00 1.11 12.22
C THR A 330 5.69 0.59 10.82
N MET A 331 4.40 0.61 10.42
CA MET A 331 4.00 0.16 9.09
C MET A 331 4.56 1.06 7.99
N ALA A 332 4.56 2.38 8.20
CA ALA A 332 5.18 3.32 7.28
C ALA A 332 6.68 3.03 7.10
N HIS A 333 7.42 2.82 8.19
CA HIS A 333 8.83 2.45 8.14
C HIS A 333 9.08 1.09 7.48
N LEU A 334 8.23 0.09 7.71
CA LEU A 334 8.33 -1.22 7.05
C LEU A 334 8.10 -1.10 5.54
N THR A 335 7.12 -0.31 5.11
CA THR A 335 6.87 -0.06 3.69
C THR A 335 8.08 0.60 3.03
N GLU A 336 8.68 1.61 3.67
CA GLU A 336 9.91 2.26 3.20
C GLU A 336 11.09 1.27 3.13
N GLN A 337 11.23 0.38 4.12
CA GLN A 337 12.28 -0.63 4.13
C GLN A 337 12.11 -1.69 3.02
N LEU A 338 10.87 -2.14 2.78
CA LEU A 338 10.55 -3.10 1.73
C LEU A 338 10.81 -2.51 0.34
N GLU A 339 10.46 -1.24 0.13
CA GLU A 339 10.77 -0.50 -1.09
C GLU A 339 12.29 -0.45 -1.31
N ARG A 340 13.05 -0.03 -0.31
CA ARG A 340 14.53 0.03 -0.40
C ARG A 340 15.16 -1.31 -0.73
N ARG A 341 14.58 -2.42 -0.26
CA ARG A 341 15.04 -3.78 -0.55
C ARG A 341 14.69 -4.24 -1.97
N ASN A 342 13.56 -3.80 -2.49
CA ASN A 342 13.09 -4.14 -3.84
C ASN A 342 13.56 -3.13 -4.91
N ALA A 343 14.32 -2.11 -4.53
CA ALA A 343 14.87 -1.14 -5.47
C ALA A 343 15.68 -1.87 -6.56
N PRO A 344 15.39 -1.61 -7.85
CA PRO A 344 16.04 -2.31 -8.95
C PRO A 344 17.54 -2.01 -8.93
N ARG A 345 18.36 -3.05 -9.11
CA ARG A 345 19.83 -2.96 -9.03
C ARG A 345 20.43 -3.26 -10.39
N ALA A 346 21.24 -2.35 -10.88
CA ALA A 346 21.98 -2.52 -12.13
C ALA A 346 23.34 -3.14 -11.84
N ALA A 347 23.79 -4.09 -12.65
CA ALA A 347 25.16 -4.62 -12.56
C ALA A 347 26.15 -3.65 -13.23
N ILE A 348 26.39 -2.52 -12.55
CA ILE A 348 27.34 -1.48 -12.95
C ILE A 348 28.69 -1.85 -12.31
N GLY A 349 29.48 -2.63 -13.06
CA GLY A 349 30.80 -3.08 -12.60
C GLY A 349 31.87 -1.99 -12.70
N GLY A 350 32.84 -2.02 -11.80
CA GLY A 350 33.99 -1.10 -11.89
C GLY A 350 34.97 -1.25 -10.73
N ARG A 351 36.26 -1.08 -11.00
CA ARG A 351 37.28 -0.99 -9.94
C ARG A 351 37.20 0.38 -9.29
N THR A 352 37.11 0.38 -7.96
CA THR A 352 36.97 1.58 -7.15
C THR A 352 37.60 1.36 -5.77
N TRP A 353 37.27 2.21 -4.81
CA TRP A 353 37.79 2.19 -3.47
C TRP A 353 36.69 2.39 -2.42
N ILE A 354 36.93 1.81 -1.25
CA ILE A 354 36.18 2.06 -0.02
C ILE A 354 37.17 2.59 1.01
N ARG A 355 36.87 3.73 1.63
CA ARG A 355 37.72 4.39 2.63
C ARG A 355 37.08 4.25 4.01
N SER A 356 37.85 3.73 4.96
CA SER A 356 37.47 3.61 6.37
C SER A 356 38.64 3.99 7.26
N GLY A 357 38.39 4.81 8.29
CA GLY A 357 39.45 5.25 9.22
C GLY A 357 40.65 5.94 8.55
N GLY A 358 40.42 6.64 7.43
CA GLY A 358 41.47 7.34 6.67
C GLY A 358 42.36 6.44 5.79
N ARG A 359 42.09 5.13 5.73
CA ARG A 359 42.75 4.19 4.81
C ARG A 359 41.82 3.81 3.66
N GLU A 360 42.40 3.72 2.47
CA GLU A 360 41.69 3.37 1.24
C GLU A 360 41.92 1.90 0.89
N TYR A 361 40.84 1.17 0.67
CA TYR A 361 40.84 -0.24 0.33
C TYR A 361 40.32 -0.41 -1.10
N PRO A 362 41.03 -1.15 -1.97
CA PRO A 362 40.54 -1.43 -3.31
C PRO A 362 39.29 -2.32 -3.24
N ALA A 363 38.30 -1.97 -4.05
CA ALA A 363 37.01 -2.63 -4.12
C ALA A 363 36.56 -2.76 -5.58
N GLN A 364 35.72 -3.74 -5.86
CA GLN A 364 35.07 -3.89 -7.16
C GLN A 364 33.56 -3.83 -6.96
N MET A 365 32.90 -2.86 -7.62
CA MET A 365 31.44 -2.76 -7.58
C MET A 365 30.83 -3.94 -8.35
N LEU A 366 29.83 -4.58 -7.75
CA LEU A 366 29.10 -5.71 -8.30
C LEU A 366 27.75 -5.24 -8.86
N ASP A 367 26.99 -4.54 -8.03
CA ASP A 367 25.72 -3.93 -8.39
C ASP A 367 25.53 -2.58 -7.67
N LEU A 368 24.66 -1.76 -8.26
CA LEU A 368 24.31 -0.43 -7.77
C LEU A 368 22.78 -0.27 -7.82
N SER A 369 22.21 0.20 -6.72
CA SER A 369 20.85 0.75 -6.65
C SER A 369 20.91 2.20 -6.18
N GLU A 370 19.77 2.89 -6.22
CA GLU A 370 19.68 4.26 -5.71
C GLU A 370 19.97 4.39 -4.20
N SER A 371 19.72 3.31 -3.45
CA SER A 371 19.83 3.27 -2.00
C SER A 371 21.10 2.63 -1.46
N GLY A 372 21.88 1.94 -2.31
CA GLY A 372 23.09 1.25 -1.89
C GLY A 372 23.81 0.52 -3.02
N ALA A 373 24.91 -0.13 -2.69
CA ALA A 373 25.71 -0.87 -3.66
C ALA A 373 26.38 -2.08 -3.02
N HIS A 374 26.65 -3.09 -3.83
CA HIS A 374 27.43 -4.25 -3.42
C HIS A 374 28.83 -4.17 -3.99
N PHE A 375 29.81 -4.51 -3.16
CA PHE A 375 31.22 -4.52 -3.53
C PHE A 375 31.88 -5.84 -3.16
N SER A 376 32.77 -6.31 -4.03
CA SER A 376 33.76 -7.33 -3.70
C SER A 376 35.04 -6.65 -3.21
N ILE A 377 35.56 -7.08 -2.07
CA ILE A 377 36.78 -6.59 -1.44
C ILE A 377 37.71 -7.76 -1.08
N GLY A 378 38.99 -7.46 -0.85
CA GLY A 378 39.94 -8.45 -0.34
C GLY A 378 39.50 -9.03 1.00
N ARG A 379 39.67 -10.35 1.21
CA ARG A 379 39.26 -11.07 2.42
C ARG A 379 39.82 -10.46 3.72
N GLY A 380 41.04 -9.92 3.69
CA GLY A 380 41.72 -9.31 4.83
C GLY A 380 41.30 -7.87 5.17
N THR A 381 40.39 -7.27 4.40
CA THR A 381 39.94 -5.90 4.64
C THR A 381 39.14 -5.81 5.95
N PRO A 382 39.52 -4.93 6.89
CA PRO A 382 38.92 -4.85 8.23
C PRO A 382 37.64 -3.98 8.21
N LEU A 383 36.64 -4.39 7.44
CA LEU A 383 35.31 -3.77 7.45
C LEU A 383 34.32 -4.70 8.16
N GLY A 384 33.66 -4.19 9.19
CA GLY A 384 32.62 -4.84 9.97
C GLY A 384 31.22 -4.29 9.66
N GLN A 385 30.19 -5.07 9.98
CA GLN A 385 28.81 -4.61 9.91
C GLN A 385 28.60 -3.46 10.90
N GLY A 386 28.02 -2.35 10.44
CA GLY A 386 27.82 -1.13 11.21
C GLY A 386 28.92 -0.08 11.04
N ASP A 387 30.01 -0.38 10.34
CA ASP A 387 31.06 0.60 10.06
C ASP A 387 30.57 1.69 9.10
N VAL A 388 30.99 2.93 9.36
CA VAL A 388 30.76 4.07 8.46
C VAL A 388 31.96 4.23 7.54
N VAL A 389 31.71 4.29 6.23
CA VAL A 389 32.73 4.35 5.18
C VAL A 389 32.42 5.43 4.15
N GLU A 390 33.44 5.89 3.45
CA GLU A 390 33.25 6.60 2.18
C GLU A 390 33.52 5.65 1.02
N VAL A 391 32.74 5.73 -0.04
CA VAL A 391 32.92 4.88 -1.22
C VAL A 391 32.91 5.71 -2.49
N GLY A 392 33.80 5.37 -3.42
CA GLY A 392 33.74 5.89 -4.78
C GLY A 392 32.79 5.06 -5.63
N ILE A 393 31.77 5.67 -6.22
CA ILE A 393 30.87 5.04 -7.19
C ILE A 393 31.39 5.34 -8.60
N PRO A 394 31.94 4.36 -9.32
CA PRO A 394 32.41 4.56 -10.69
C PRO A 394 31.20 4.63 -11.63
N LEU A 395 30.81 5.85 -12.02
CA LEU A 395 29.75 6.09 -13.00
C LEU A 395 30.36 6.20 -14.40
N PRO A 396 30.02 5.33 -15.36
CA PRO A 396 30.58 5.35 -16.71
C PRO A 396 30.41 6.71 -17.41
N GLY A 397 31.48 7.31 -17.92
CA GLY A 397 31.44 8.61 -18.61
C GLY A 397 31.48 9.83 -17.68
N GLU A 398 31.43 9.62 -16.36
CA GLU A 398 31.58 10.67 -15.33
C GLU A 398 32.74 10.33 -14.37
N GLY A 399 33.21 11.33 -13.62
CA GLY A 399 34.16 11.09 -12.53
C GLY A 399 33.51 10.31 -11.37
N PRO A 400 34.30 9.53 -10.59
CA PRO A 400 33.77 8.73 -9.50
C PRO A 400 33.05 9.62 -8.47
N LEU A 401 31.82 9.23 -8.13
CA LEU A 401 30.99 9.94 -7.17
C LEU A 401 31.30 9.43 -5.76
N THR A 402 31.80 10.29 -4.89
CA THR A 402 32.06 9.94 -3.48
C THR A 402 30.76 10.02 -2.67
N LEU A 403 30.40 8.92 -2.00
CA LEU A 403 29.24 8.85 -1.10
C LEU A 403 29.66 8.32 0.27
N GLY A 404 29.05 8.87 1.33
CA GLY A 404 29.07 8.23 2.65
C GLY A 404 28.15 7.02 2.66
N ALA A 405 28.54 5.96 3.35
CA ALA A 405 27.75 4.74 3.46
C ALA A 405 27.96 3.99 4.78
N ASP A 406 26.96 3.23 5.21
CA ASP A 406 27.08 2.28 6.30
C ASP A 406 27.22 0.86 5.74
N VAL A 407 28.09 0.05 6.34
CA VAL A 407 28.23 -1.37 6.04
C VAL A 407 27.04 -2.14 6.62
N VAL A 408 26.13 -2.61 5.76
CA VAL A 408 24.89 -3.29 6.17
C VAL A 408 25.10 -4.77 6.41
N HIS A 409 25.90 -5.43 5.58
CA HIS A 409 26.25 -6.83 5.75
C HIS A 409 27.58 -7.15 5.06
N ARG A 410 28.25 -8.18 5.56
CA ARG A 410 29.48 -8.72 4.96
C ARG A 410 29.35 -10.24 4.85
N LYS A 411 29.63 -10.78 3.67
CA LYS A 411 29.75 -12.22 3.42
C LYS A 411 31.18 -12.54 3.03
N VAL A 412 31.76 -13.59 3.60
CA VAL A 412 33.13 -14.00 3.31
C VAL A 412 33.10 -15.26 2.46
N HIS A 413 33.80 -15.21 1.33
CA HIS A 413 34.03 -16.33 0.42
C HIS A 413 35.49 -16.80 0.55
N GLU A 414 35.88 -17.86 -0.21
CA GLU A 414 37.23 -18.45 -0.09
C GLU A 414 38.35 -17.43 -0.34
N ASP A 415 38.23 -16.61 -1.41
CA ASP A 415 39.26 -15.67 -1.86
C ASP A 415 38.88 -14.18 -1.73
N SER A 416 37.61 -13.87 -1.46
CA SER A 416 37.10 -12.49 -1.40
C SER A 416 36.05 -12.33 -0.30
N ALA A 417 35.69 -11.09 0.01
CA ALA A 417 34.52 -10.78 0.82
C ALA A 417 33.58 -9.86 0.04
N GLU A 418 32.29 -10.13 0.08
CA GLU A 418 31.25 -9.24 -0.42
C GLU A 418 30.75 -8.36 0.70
N VAL A 419 30.60 -7.08 0.42
CA VAL A 419 30.08 -6.10 1.37
C VAL A 419 28.94 -5.34 0.73
N GLY A 420 27.81 -5.32 1.42
CA GLY A 420 26.69 -4.46 1.07
C GLY A 420 26.76 -3.15 1.82
N LEU A 421 26.78 -2.05 1.06
CA LEU A 421 26.79 -0.68 1.57
C LEU A 421 25.43 -0.04 1.38
N ARG A 422 24.98 0.73 2.37
CA ARG A 422 23.80 1.61 2.30
C ARG A 422 24.27 3.04 2.29
N PHE A 423 23.85 3.82 1.30
CA PHE A 423 24.25 5.22 1.23
C PHE A 423 23.62 6.05 2.34
N ARG A 424 24.36 7.07 2.78
CA ARG A 424 24.00 7.94 3.89
C ARG A 424 24.12 9.39 3.45
N ASP A 425 23.12 10.20 3.80
CA ASP A 425 23.07 11.65 3.53
C ASP A 425 23.38 12.02 2.06
N VAL A 426 22.79 11.28 1.11
CA VAL A 426 23.00 11.50 -0.32
C VAL A 426 22.34 12.81 -0.76
N SER A 427 23.11 13.73 -1.32
CA SER A 427 22.57 14.98 -1.88
C SER A 427 21.64 14.69 -3.08
N ALA A 428 20.64 15.55 -3.31
CA ALA A 428 19.70 15.39 -4.43
C ALA A 428 20.40 15.29 -5.80
N SER A 429 21.49 16.04 -6.00
CA SER A 429 22.29 15.96 -7.23
C SER A 429 23.03 14.61 -7.38
N ALA A 430 23.50 14.04 -6.27
CA ALA A 430 24.18 12.75 -6.29
C ALA A 430 23.18 11.59 -6.52
N ALA A 431 21.99 11.67 -5.91
CA ALA A 431 20.91 10.70 -6.10
C ALA A 431 20.44 10.68 -7.56
N ASP A 432 20.22 11.84 -8.19
CA ASP A 432 19.83 11.93 -9.61
C ASP A 432 20.86 11.29 -10.55
N ARG A 433 22.16 11.51 -10.29
CA ARG A 433 23.24 10.91 -11.08
C ARG A 433 23.25 9.40 -10.97
N VAL A 434 23.08 8.85 -9.76
CA VAL A 434 22.99 7.40 -9.52
C VAL A 434 21.74 6.84 -10.22
N HIS A 435 20.57 7.46 -10.03
CA HIS A 435 19.32 7.06 -10.66
C HIS A 435 19.45 6.96 -12.19
N ARG A 436 19.95 8.02 -12.85
CA ARG A 436 20.14 8.03 -14.31
C ARG A 436 21.01 6.88 -14.81
N HIS A 437 22.09 6.55 -14.11
CA HIS A 437 22.99 5.46 -14.50
C HIS A 437 22.41 4.07 -14.22
N VAL A 438 21.73 3.90 -13.08
CA VAL A 438 21.02 2.65 -12.75
C VAL A 438 19.94 2.36 -13.78
N VAL A 439 19.13 3.37 -14.14
CA VAL A 439 18.10 3.24 -15.18
C VAL A 439 18.72 2.94 -16.54
N ALA A 440 19.77 3.67 -16.95
CA ALA A 440 20.45 3.44 -18.22
C ALA A 440 21.02 2.01 -18.31
N ALA A 441 21.71 1.54 -17.27
CA ALA A 441 22.32 0.22 -17.23
C ALA A 441 21.30 -0.92 -17.19
N LEU A 442 20.16 -0.74 -16.50
CA LEU A 442 19.05 -1.71 -16.54
C LEU A 442 18.36 -1.80 -17.91
N THR A 443 18.48 -0.74 -18.71
CA THR A 443 17.93 -0.68 -20.08
C THR A 443 18.88 -1.31 -21.11
N ASP A 444 20.18 -1.40 -20.81
CA ASP A 444 21.24 -1.87 -21.71
C ASP A 444 21.64 -3.36 -21.48
N GLN A 445 21.17 -3.98 -20.39
CA GLN A 445 21.46 -5.38 -20.04
C GLN A 445 20.46 -6.43 -20.58
N ASP A 446 19.36 -6.00 -21.20
CA ASP A 446 18.38 -6.84 -21.90
C ASP A 446 18.46 -6.59 -23.42
#